data_AF-A0A9D8P4Z1-F1
#
_entry.id   AF-A0A9D8P4Z1-F1
#
_cell.length_a   1.000
_cell.length_b   1.000
_cell.length_c   1.000
_cell.angle_alpha   90.00
_cell.angle_beta   90.00
_cell.angle_gamma   90.00
#
_symmetry.space_group_name_H-M   'P 1'
#
loop_
_entity.id
_entity.type
_entity.pdbx_description
1 polymer ?
#
loop_
_entity_poly.entity_id
_entity_poly.type
_entity_poly.pdbx_seq_one_letter_code
_entity_poly.pdbx_strand_id
1 'polypeptide(L)'
;MDTSRSHAAGRSEGNVPGNWLVVISGCARRRDEEAKYQARRRALASSHAKLHAFETIDIPEFHSWFESELAGPLGMMRLLQRELDQLERQLAEIETYAAYAGVSLRAACKTIQAAQDSGDIDRLWGDTTWSEPQGMDHEIPETEPHPQDSKPRRESELRDVYKQLVRLLHPDLHPERPHPQLWHEVQRAYAARDAEALERIRATILKAAKHDPDLTALPISEIMSLRRGVEKKLRQARQRLRAAKDHPAWNFRRYKKNPVRRRALRCSLSAAISMDVESMQARVRALKLTLKRLER
;
A
#
# COMPACT_ATOMS: atom_id res chain seq x y z
N MET A 1 -11.25 80.46 -53.81
CA MET A 1 -10.20 80.99 -52.92
C MET A 1 -9.41 79.78 -52.45
N ASP A 2 -8.50 79.32 -53.30
CA ASP A 2 -7.07 79.69 -53.29
C ASP A 2 -6.34 78.96 -52.17
N THR A 3 -5.74 77.81 -52.49
CA THR A 3 -4.31 77.62 -52.86
C THR A 3 -3.40 77.65 -51.63
N SER A 4 -2.83 76.51 -51.27
CA SER A 4 -1.41 76.27 -51.57
C SER A 4 -0.91 74.96 -51.00
N ARG A 5 -0.55 74.13 -51.97
CA ARG A 5 0.35 72.99 -51.94
C ARG A 5 1.75 73.48 -51.55
N SER A 6 2.45 72.80 -50.65
CA SER A 6 3.92 72.77 -50.71
C SER A 6 4.48 71.46 -50.18
N HIS A 7 5.31 70.86 -51.01
CA HIS A 7 6.11 69.67 -50.77
C HIS A 7 7.24 69.95 -49.78
N ALA A 8 7.55 68.98 -48.93
CA ALA A 8 8.94 68.71 -48.54
C ALA A 8 9.11 67.21 -48.27
N ALA A 9 9.86 66.56 -49.16
CA ALA A 9 10.38 65.22 -48.99
C ALA A 9 11.50 65.25 -47.94
N GLY A 10 11.39 64.39 -46.92
CA GLY A 10 12.46 64.09 -45.98
C GLY A 10 12.53 62.59 -45.77
N ARG A 11 13.45 61.93 -46.49
CA ARG A 11 13.91 60.58 -46.14
C ARG A 11 14.82 60.72 -44.91
N SER A 12 14.48 60.02 -43.82
CA SER A 12 15.34 59.74 -42.66
C SER A 12 14.90 58.37 -42.14
N GLU A 13 15.61 57.33 -42.56
CA GLU A 13 16.59 56.60 -41.73
C GLU A 13 15.94 55.68 -40.68
N GLY A 14 15.88 54.39 -41.04
CA GLY A 14 16.14 53.27 -40.13
C GLY A 14 15.39 53.21 -38.81
N ASN A 15 14.08 52.96 -38.83
CA ASN A 15 13.35 52.44 -37.67
C ASN A 15 13.72 50.97 -37.45
N VAL A 16 14.86 50.70 -36.81
CA VAL A 16 15.17 49.37 -36.26
C VAL A 16 14.26 49.19 -35.05
N PRO A 17 13.36 48.19 -35.01
CA PRO A 17 12.50 47.99 -33.86
C PRO A 17 13.38 47.74 -32.64
N GLY A 18 13.37 48.71 -31.71
CA GLY A 18 14.12 48.66 -30.47
C GLY A 18 13.82 47.36 -29.76
N ASN A 19 14.82 46.49 -29.66
CA ASN A 19 14.75 45.22 -28.97
C ASN A 19 14.65 45.55 -27.46
N TRP A 20 13.43 45.71 -26.97
CA TRP A 20 13.15 46.01 -25.57
C TRP A 20 13.54 44.79 -24.73
N LEU A 21 14.72 44.84 -24.12
CA LEU A 21 15.18 43.84 -23.19
C LEU A 21 14.35 43.96 -21.90
N VAL A 22 13.29 43.17 -21.77
CA VAL A 22 12.56 43.08 -20.50
C VAL A 22 13.44 42.39 -19.49
N VAL A 23 14.02 43.18 -18.58
CA VAL A 23 14.59 42.65 -17.35
C VAL A 23 13.42 42.18 -16.49
N ILE A 24 13.03 40.91 -16.67
CA ILE A 24 12.10 40.26 -15.76
C ILE A 24 12.85 40.07 -14.44
N SER A 25 12.54 40.89 -13.44
CA SER A 25 13.05 40.74 -12.08
C SER A 25 12.73 39.35 -11.54
N GLY A 26 13.68 38.42 -11.64
CA GLY A 26 13.51 37.02 -11.27
C GLY A 26 13.09 36.81 -9.81
N CYS A 27 13.35 37.79 -8.94
CA CYS A 27 12.96 37.80 -7.54
C CYS A 27 11.45 37.68 -7.31
N ALA A 28 10.62 38.37 -8.12
CA ALA A 28 9.17 38.33 -7.94
C ALA A 28 8.61 36.95 -8.30
N ARG A 29 9.04 36.40 -9.45
CA ARG A 29 8.65 35.06 -9.90
C ARG A 29 9.13 33.97 -8.93
N ARG A 30 10.34 34.12 -8.38
CA ARG A 30 10.88 33.18 -7.40
C ARG A 30 10.04 33.14 -6.12
N ARG A 31 9.77 34.30 -5.52
CA ARG A 31 8.94 34.40 -4.30
C ARG A 31 7.54 33.80 -4.49
N ASP A 32 6.94 34.02 -5.66
CA ASP A 32 5.65 33.42 -6.01
C ASP A 32 5.72 31.88 -6.08
N GLU A 33 6.74 31.32 -6.74
CA GLU A 33 6.94 29.87 -6.80
C GLU A 33 7.28 29.24 -5.44
N GLU A 34 8.07 29.92 -4.61
CA GLU A 34 8.33 29.53 -3.22
C GLU A 34 7.04 29.52 -2.38
N ALA A 35 6.23 30.57 -2.48
CA ALA A 35 4.95 30.67 -1.77
C ALA A 35 4.00 29.53 -2.18
N LYS A 36 3.91 29.23 -3.48
CA LYS A 36 3.12 28.11 -4.00
C LYS A 36 3.64 26.77 -3.47
N TYR A 37 4.95 26.54 -3.51
CA TYR A 37 5.56 25.33 -2.97
C TYR A 37 5.23 25.15 -1.47
N GLN A 38 5.43 26.20 -0.67
CA GLN A 38 5.15 26.16 0.77
C GLN A 38 3.67 25.92 1.06
N ALA A 39 2.76 26.57 0.32
CA ALA A 39 1.33 26.35 0.45
C ALA A 39 0.94 24.89 0.14
N ARG A 40 1.47 24.31 -0.94
CA ARG A 40 1.25 22.89 -1.29
C ARG A 40 1.80 21.95 -0.24
N ARG A 41 2.96 22.26 0.33
CA ARG A 41 3.59 21.47 1.38
C ARG A 41 2.80 21.49 2.68
N ARG A 42 2.31 22.66 3.11
CA ARG A 42 1.39 22.77 4.27
C ARG A 42 0.10 21.98 4.03
N ALA A 43 -0.46 22.03 2.83
CA ALA A 43 -1.64 21.25 2.47
C ALA A 43 -1.37 19.72 2.51
N LEU A 44 -0.19 19.28 2.08
CA LEU A 44 0.23 17.88 2.17
C LEU A 44 0.38 17.45 3.62
N ALA A 45 1.08 18.25 4.44
CA ALA A 45 1.24 18.00 5.87
C ALA A 45 -0.11 17.90 6.59
N SER A 46 -1.03 18.84 6.32
CA SER A 46 -2.40 18.78 6.86
C SER A 46 -3.16 17.52 6.41
N SER A 47 -2.98 17.10 5.16
CA SER A 47 -3.63 15.89 4.64
C SER A 47 -3.07 14.62 5.29
N HIS A 48 -1.75 14.53 5.45
CA HIS A 48 -1.10 13.43 6.16
C HIS A 48 -1.48 13.39 7.64
N ALA A 49 -1.53 14.54 8.33
CA ALA A 49 -1.96 14.60 9.72
C ALA A 49 -3.39 14.08 9.92
N LYS A 50 -4.30 14.38 8.97
CA LYS A 50 -5.67 13.84 8.98
C LYS A 50 -5.71 12.33 8.73
N LEU A 51 -4.93 11.83 7.77
CA LEU A 51 -4.83 10.39 7.52
C LEU A 51 -4.26 9.65 8.72
N HIS A 52 -3.19 10.19 9.31
CA HIS A 52 -2.58 9.62 10.50
C HIS A 52 -3.57 9.60 11.66
N ALA A 53 -4.27 10.70 11.94
CA ALA A 53 -5.28 10.72 13.01
C ALA A 53 -6.39 9.69 12.78
N PHE A 54 -6.82 9.50 11.53
CA PHE A 54 -7.78 8.46 11.16
C PHE A 54 -7.22 7.05 11.44
N GLU A 55 -6.02 6.76 10.95
CA GLU A 55 -5.38 5.44 11.07
C GLU A 55 -5.02 5.09 12.52
N THR A 56 -4.50 6.04 13.31
CA THR A 56 -3.98 5.76 14.66
C THR A 56 -5.01 5.95 15.77
N ILE A 57 -6.09 6.72 15.53
CA ILE A 57 -7.06 7.04 16.59
C ILE A 57 -8.46 6.57 16.19
N ASP A 58 -8.98 7.04 15.05
CA ASP A 58 -10.38 6.77 14.71
C ASP A 58 -10.64 5.28 14.40
N ILE A 59 -9.76 4.60 13.67
CA ILE A 59 -9.91 3.17 13.35
C ILE A 59 -9.89 2.31 14.64
N PRO A 60 -8.88 2.39 15.52
CA PRO A 60 -8.86 1.57 16.73
C PRO A 60 -10.05 1.85 17.66
N GLU A 61 -10.42 3.13 17.84
CA GLU A 61 -11.59 3.49 18.65
C GLU A 61 -12.89 2.95 18.06
N PHE A 62 -13.05 3.00 16.73
CA PHE A 62 -14.19 2.43 16.03
C PHE A 62 -14.23 0.91 16.19
N HIS A 63 -13.11 0.22 15.99
CA HIS A 63 -13.04 -1.24 16.14
C HIS A 63 -13.40 -1.68 17.55
N SER A 64 -12.82 -1.05 18.58
CA SER A 64 -13.14 -1.34 19.99
C SER A 64 -14.63 -1.14 20.28
N TRP A 65 -15.21 -0.04 19.80
CA TRP A 65 -16.64 0.22 19.94
C TRP A 65 -17.48 -0.83 19.20
N PHE A 66 -17.12 -1.12 17.94
CA PHE A 66 -17.81 -2.07 17.07
C PHE A 66 -17.84 -3.47 17.67
N GLU A 67 -16.71 -3.95 18.17
CA GLU A 67 -16.59 -5.24 18.85
C GLU A 67 -17.42 -5.29 20.13
N SER A 68 -17.46 -4.21 20.91
CA SER A 68 -18.23 -4.18 22.16
C SER A 68 -19.75 -4.14 21.94
N GLU A 69 -20.23 -3.35 20.98
CA GLU A 69 -21.66 -3.13 20.74
C GLU A 69 -22.30 -4.24 19.90
N LEU A 70 -21.52 -4.86 19.02
CA LEU A 70 -21.99 -5.87 18.08
C LEU A 70 -21.39 -7.26 18.37
N ALA A 71 -20.89 -7.47 19.60
CA ALA A 71 -20.30 -8.73 20.04
C ALA A 71 -21.18 -9.96 19.74
N GLY A 72 -22.49 -9.86 20.02
CA GLY A 72 -23.45 -10.94 19.81
C GLY A 72 -23.56 -11.36 18.34
N PRO A 73 -24.01 -10.48 17.43
CA PRO A 73 -24.09 -10.78 16.01
C PRO A 73 -22.76 -11.23 15.39
N LEU A 74 -21.64 -10.60 15.77
CA LEU A 74 -20.31 -11.00 15.29
C LEU A 74 -19.91 -12.39 15.77
N GLY A 75 -20.25 -12.75 17.02
CA GLY A 75 -20.05 -14.09 17.55
C GLY A 75 -20.82 -15.14 16.76
N MET A 76 -22.08 -14.86 16.44
CA MET A 76 -22.91 -15.74 15.60
C MET A 76 -22.34 -15.90 14.20
N MET A 77 -21.91 -14.81 13.56
CA MET A 77 -21.29 -14.86 12.23
C MET A 77 -20.01 -15.71 12.23
N ARG A 78 -19.16 -15.58 13.26
CA ARG A 78 -17.94 -16.41 13.42
C ARG A 78 -18.26 -17.89 13.64
N LEU A 79 -19.30 -18.19 14.42
CA LEU A 79 -19.77 -19.57 14.63
C LEU A 79 -20.21 -20.19 13.29
N LEU A 80 -21.06 -19.47 12.55
CA LEU A 80 -21.57 -19.91 11.26
C LEU A 80 -20.46 -20.06 10.22
N GLN A 81 -19.47 -19.16 10.21
CA GLN A 81 -18.32 -19.28 9.30
C GLN A 81 -17.54 -20.56 9.58
N ARG A 82 -17.24 -20.88 10.83
CA ARG A 82 -16.56 -22.13 11.18
C ARG A 82 -17.36 -23.36 10.77
N GLU A 83 -18.68 -23.30 10.96
CA GLU A 83 -19.58 -24.37 10.55
C GLU A 83 -19.63 -24.54 9.04
N LEU A 84 -19.66 -23.44 8.28
CA LEU A 84 -19.54 -23.46 6.82
C LEU A 84 -18.21 -24.07 6.38
N ASP A 85 -17.09 -23.59 6.92
CA ASP A 85 -15.76 -24.09 6.59
C ASP A 85 -15.64 -25.60 6.88
N GLN A 86 -16.23 -26.07 7.99
CA GLN A 86 -16.27 -27.50 8.33
C GLN A 86 -17.10 -28.31 7.32
N LEU A 87 -18.31 -27.87 6.99
CA LEU A 87 -19.20 -28.56 6.05
C LEU A 87 -18.61 -28.59 4.63
N GLU A 88 -17.95 -27.51 4.22
CA GLU A 88 -17.28 -27.43 2.92
C GLU A 88 -16.08 -28.36 2.84
N ARG A 89 -15.27 -28.44 3.90
CA ARG A 89 -14.19 -29.43 3.99
C ARG A 89 -14.71 -30.86 3.90
N GLN A 90 -15.78 -31.18 4.64
CA GLN A 90 -16.39 -32.51 4.60
C GLN A 90 -16.89 -32.87 3.18
N LEU A 91 -17.55 -31.95 2.49
CA LEU A 91 -17.98 -32.19 1.11
C LEU A 91 -16.79 -32.35 0.16
N ALA A 92 -15.75 -31.53 0.29
CA ALA A 92 -14.55 -31.63 -0.51
C ALA A 92 -13.81 -32.97 -0.27
N GLU A 93 -13.75 -33.46 0.96
CA GLU A 93 -13.19 -34.78 1.29
C GLU A 93 -13.99 -35.91 0.62
N ILE A 94 -15.32 -35.85 0.66
CA ILE A 94 -16.21 -36.82 -0.01
C ILE A 94 -16.01 -36.80 -1.52
N GLU A 95 -15.96 -35.61 -2.13
CA GLU A 95 -15.74 -35.46 -3.58
C GLU A 95 -14.36 -35.98 -3.99
N THR A 96 -13.33 -35.66 -3.21
CA THR A 96 -11.96 -36.11 -3.46
C THR A 96 -11.86 -37.62 -3.37
N TYR A 97 -12.46 -38.24 -2.34
CA TYR A 97 -12.42 -39.70 -2.18
C TYR A 97 -13.25 -40.42 -3.24
N ALA A 98 -14.43 -39.89 -3.59
CA ALA A 98 -15.26 -40.43 -4.67
C ALA A 98 -14.51 -40.44 -6.00
N ALA A 99 -13.83 -39.35 -6.32
CA ALA A 99 -13.00 -39.23 -7.51
C ALA A 99 -11.81 -40.20 -7.48
N TYR A 100 -11.10 -40.28 -6.35
CA TYR A 100 -9.94 -41.15 -6.17
C TYR A 100 -10.30 -42.64 -6.28
N ALA A 101 -11.32 -43.10 -5.54
CA ALA A 101 -11.72 -44.50 -5.51
C ALA A 101 -12.63 -44.90 -6.68
N GLY A 102 -13.05 -43.96 -7.52
CA GLY A 102 -13.98 -44.21 -8.63
C GLY A 102 -15.37 -44.65 -8.16
N VAL A 103 -15.80 -44.21 -6.98
CA VAL A 103 -17.09 -44.60 -6.37
C VAL A 103 -18.09 -43.44 -6.41
N SER A 104 -19.38 -43.75 -6.25
CA SER A 104 -20.41 -42.71 -6.12
C SER A 104 -20.21 -41.86 -4.85
N LEU A 105 -20.63 -40.59 -4.87
CA LEU A 105 -20.56 -39.68 -3.71
C LEU A 105 -21.24 -40.25 -2.45
N ARG A 106 -22.32 -41.04 -2.61
CA ARG A 106 -22.99 -41.71 -1.49
C ARG A 106 -22.13 -42.80 -0.87
N ALA A 107 -21.48 -43.62 -1.70
CA ALA A 107 -20.57 -44.66 -1.21
C ALA A 107 -19.36 -44.02 -0.51
N ALA A 108 -18.78 -42.98 -1.12
CA ALA A 108 -17.71 -42.20 -0.51
C ALA A 108 -18.09 -41.61 0.86
N CYS A 109 -19.29 -41.02 0.96
CA CYS A 109 -19.81 -40.46 2.21
C CYS A 109 -19.91 -41.52 3.32
N LYS A 110 -20.44 -42.71 3.02
CA LYS A 110 -20.53 -43.82 3.98
C LYS A 110 -19.15 -44.32 4.42
N THR A 111 -18.20 -44.42 3.50
CA THR A 111 -16.83 -44.85 3.83
C THR A 111 -16.12 -43.84 4.73
N ILE A 112 -16.21 -42.54 4.41
CA ILE A 112 -15.61 -41.47 5.22
C ILE A 112 -16.24 -41.41 6.60
N GLN A 113 -17.57 -41.56 6.71
CA GLN A 113 -18.25 -41.63 8.00
C GLN A 113 -17.79 -42.82 8.85
N ALA A 114 -17.71 -44.02 8.25
CA ALA A 114 -17.22 -45.20 8.95
C ALA A 114 -15.76 -45.03 9.44
N ALA A 115 -14.92 -44.34 8.67
CA ALA A 115 -13.54 -44.03 9.09
C ALA A 115 -13.47 -42.95 10.17
N GLN A 116 -14.34 -41.94 10.11
CA GLN A 116 -14.48 -40.92 11.16
C GLN A 116 -14.90 -41.57 12.48
N ASP A 117 -15.89 -42.47 12.46
CA ASP A 117 -16.39 -43.16 13.64
C ASP A 117 -15.35 -44.12 14.26
N SER A 118 -14.46 -44.69 13.45
CA SER A 118 -13.37 -45.55 13.91
C SER A 118 -12.10 -44.78 14.30
N GLY A 119 -12.03 -43.48 14.04
CA GLY A 119 -10.85 -42.64 14.28
C GLY A 119 -9.69 -42.93 13.33
N ASP A 120 -9.96 -43.59 12.19
CA ASP A 120 -8.96 -44.16 11.29
C ASP A 120 -8.99 -43.50 9.90
N ILE A 121 -9.27 -42.20 9.88
CA ILE A 121 -9.30 -41.38 8.64
C ILE A 121 -7.95 -41.42 7.95
N ASP A 122 -6.85 -41.46 8.69
CA ASP A 122 -5.51 -41.48 8.11
C ASP A 122 -5.25 -42.76 7.30
N ARG A 123 -5.84 -43.90 7.67
CA ARG A 123 -5.74 -45.12 6.85
C ARG A 123 -6.48 -45.04 5.52
N LEU A 124 -7.55 -44.24 5.44
CA LEU A 124 -8.28 -44.02 4.18
C LEU A 124 -7.42 -43.36 3.10
N TRP A 125 -6.47 -42.54 3.53
CA TRP A 125 -5.57 -41.78 2.67
C TRP A 125 -4.12 -42.29 2.72
N GLY A 126 -3.82 -43.30 3.55
CA GLY A 126 -2.46 -43.77 3.83
C GLY A 126 -1.75 -44.39 2.63
N ASP A 127 -2.50 -45.01 1.72
CA ASP A 127 -1.98 -45.52 0.43
C ASP A 127 -2.06 -44.47 -0.69
N THR A 128 -2.72 -43.34 -0.39
CA THR A 128 -2.75 -42.11 -1.19
C THR A 128 -1.67 -41.14 -0.72
N THR A 129 -0.57 -41.66 -0.18
CA THR A 129 0.71 -40.98 -0.38
C THR A 129 0.86 -40.89 -1.88
N TRP A 130 0.41 -39.75 -2.42
CA TRP A 130 0.73 -39.28 -3.74
C TRP A 130 2.13 -39.78 -4.01
N SER A 131 2.27 -40.71 -4.97
CA SER A 131 3.57 -40.94 -5.58
C SER A 131 3.91 -39.58 -6.15
N GLU A 132 4.62 -38.81 -5.34
CA GLU A 132 5.20 -37.54 -5.67
C GLU A 132 5.84 -37.81 -7.03
N PRO A 133 5.33 -37.19 -8.12
CA PRO A 133 5.65 -37.63 -9.45
C PRO A 133 7.17 -37.73 -9.58
N GLN A 134 7.68 -38.97 -9.64
CA GLN A 134 9.09 -39.26 -9.78
C GLN A 134 9.49 -38.75 -11.17
N GLY A 135 9.98 -37.51 -11.21
CA GLY A 135 10.30 -36.86 -12.48
C GLY A 135 10.38 -35.34 -12.49
N MET A 136 10.52 -34.66 -11.34
CA MET A 136 11.22 -33.38 -11.33
C MET A 136 12.17 -33.37 -10.13
N ASP A 137 13.44 -33.60 -10.44
CA ASP A 137 14.58 -33.25 -9.58
C ASP A 137 14.55 -31.74 -9.32
N HIS A 138 13.71 -31.31 -8.39
CA HIS A 138 13.96 -30.11 -7.65
C HIS A 138 14.83 -30.55 -6.48
N GLU A 139 16.14 -30.42 -6.66
CA GLU A 139 17.09 -30.24 -5.57
C GLU A 139 16.50 -29.19 -4.63
N ILE A 140 15.81 -29.63 -3.58
CA ILE A 140 15.57 -28.84 -2.40
C ILE A 140 16.87 -29.01 -1.62
N PRO A 141 17.74 -27.99 -1.51
CA PRO A 141 18.95 -28.11 -0.72
C PRO A 141 18.53 -28.36 0.72
N GLU A 142 18.81 -29.56 1.21
CA GLU A 142 18.74 -29.92 2.62
C GLU A 142 19.62 -28.94 3.40
N THR A 143 18.98 -27.88 3.89
CA THR A 143 19.65 -26.92 4.76
C THR A 143 19.38 -27.39 6.17
N GLU A 144 20.24 -28.29 6.65
CA GLU A 144 20.39 -28.51 8.08
C GLU A 144 20.62 -27.16 8.78
N PRO A 145 20.03 -26.91 9.96
CA PRO A 145 20.26 -25.69 10.70
C PRO A 145 21.66 -25.73 11.33
N HIS A 146 22.66 -25.41 10.51
CA HIS A 146 24.03 -25.20 10.94
C HIS A 146 24.10 -23.89 11.75
N PRO A 147 24.64 -23.91 12.98
CA PRO A 147 24.75 -22.72 13.81
C PRO A 147 25.92 -21.82 13.35
N GLN A 148 25.80 -21.16 12.20
CA GLN A 148 26.77 -20.15 11.72
C GLN A 148 26.12 -18.94 10.99
N ASP A 149 24.91 -18.54 11.38
CA ASP A 149 24.18 -17.42 10.74
C ASP A 149 24.50 -16.03 11.33
N SER A 150 25.73 -15.56 11.14
CA SER A 150 26.04 -14.14 11.39
C SER A 150 26.82 -13.44 10.28
N LYS A 151 27.45 -14.19 9.37
CA LYS A 151 28.23 -13.62 8.25
C LYS A 151 27.44 -13.39 6.95
N PRO A 152 26.61 -14.33 6.43
CA PRO A 152 25.94 -14.12 5.15
C PRO A 152 24.85 -13.04 5.22
N ARG A 153 24.18 -12.89 6.38
CA ARG A 153 23.15 -11.88 6.61
C ARG A 153 23.69 -10.45 6.57
N ARG A 154 24.87 -10.22 7.15
CA ARG A 154 25.53 -8.89 7.16
C ARG A 154 26.00 -8.49 5.75
N GLU A 155 26.47 -9.43 4.94
CA GLU A 155 26.87 -9.14 3.55
C GLU A 155 25.66 -8.86 2.65
N SER A 156 24.53 -9.54 2.85
CA SER A 156 23.29 -9.23 2.12
C SER A 156 22.74 -7.84 2.48
N GLU A 157 22.74 -7.48 3.77
CA GLU A 157 22.30 -6.17 4.25
C GLU A 157 23.19 -5.04 3.69
N LEU A 158 24.51 -5.24 3.70
CA LEU A 158 25.49 -4.31 3.14
C LEU A 158 25.26 -4.09 1.64
N ARG A 159 25.03 -5.17 0.88
CA ARG A 159 24.77 -5.10 -0.56
C ARG A 159 23.46 -4.37 -0.87
N ASP A 160 22.42 -4.54 -0.05
CA ASP A 160 21.13 -3.88 -0.25
C ASP A 160 21.18 -2.39 0.10
N VAL A 161 21.86 -2.02 1.18
CA VAL A 161 22.12 -0.61 1.51
C VAL A 161 22.94 0.05 0.41
N TYR A 162 23.96 -0.62 -0.11
CA TYR A 162 24.76 -0.13 -1.24
C TYR A 162 23.92 0.06 -2.51
N LYS A 163 23.10 -0.92 -2.91
CA LYS A 163 22.20 -0.78 -4.08
C LYS A 163 21.24 0.41 -3.95
N GLN A 164 20.72 0.66 -2.74
CA GLN A 164 19.87 1.82 -2.48
C GLN A 164 20.66 3.13 -2.63
N LEU A 165 21.89 3.20 -2.11
CA LEU A 165 22.75 4.38 -2.23
C LEU A 165 23.17 4.64 -3.67
N VAL A 166 23.52 3.60 -4.43
CA VAL A 166 23.86 3.71 -5.86
C VAL A 166 22.70 4.28 -6.64
N ARG A 167 21.47 3.77 -6.48
CA ARG A 167 20.30 4.32 -7.18
C ARG A 167 20.03 5.80 -6.86
N LEU A 168 20.44 6.27 -5.68
CA LEU A 168 20.21 7.63 -5.22
C LEU A 168 21.33 8.61 -5.59
N LEU A 169 22.57 8.13 -5.72
CA LEU A 169 23.77 8.95 -5.91
C LEU A 169 24.49 8.73 -7.25
N HIS A 170 24.02 7.81 -8.11
CA HIS A 170 24.72 7.52 -9.36
C HIS A 170 24.73 8.76 -10.28
N PRO A 171 25.91 9.18 -10.78
CA PRO A 171 26.06 10.38 -11.60
C PRO A 171 25.27 10.31 -12.92
N ASP A 172 25.15 9.13 -13.55
CA ASP A 172 24.34 8.99 -14.77
C ASP A 172 22.82 9.12 -14.54
N LEU A 173 22.33 8.78 -13.33
CA LEU A 173 20.89 8.85 -13.04
C LEU A 173 20.46 10.25 -12.62
N HIS A 174 21.40 11.05 -12.07
CA HIS A 174 21.13 12.37 -11.52
C HIS A 174 22.24 13.37 -11.90
N PRO A 175 22.32 13.79 -13.18
CA PRO A 175 23.36 14.71 -13.66
C PRO A 175 23.31 16.10 -13.01
N GLU A 176 22.17 16.52 -12.44
CA GLU A 176 22.00 17.82 -11.78
C GLU A 176 22.38 17.84 -10.28
N ARG A 177 22.67 16.68 -9.66
CA ARG A 177 23.07 16.61 -8.24
C ARG A 177 24.40 15.89 -8.06
N PRO A 178 25.51 16.47 -8.53
CA PRO A 178 26.82 15.90 -8.28
C PRO A 178 27.15 16.10 -6.79
N HIS A 179 26.93 15.07 -5.99
CA HIS A 179 27.69 14.87 -4.75
C HIS A 179 28.80 13.84 -5.03
N PRO A 180 29.81 14.16 -5.87
CA PRO A 180 30.87 13.21 -6.22
C PRO A 180 31.62 12.75 -4.96
N GLN A 181 31.73 13.63 -3.97
CA GLN A 181 32.31 13.31 -2.66
C GLN A 181 31.53 12.21 -1.93
N LEU A 182 30.20 12.32 -1.83
CA LEU A 182 29.37 11.28 -1.20
C LEU A 182 29.37 9.98 -2.01
N TRP A 183 29.41 10.07 -3.35
CA TRP A 183 29.54 8.89 -4.21
C TRP A 183 30.86 8.14 -3.97
N HIS A 184 31.98 8.84 -3.93
CA HIS A 184 33.28 8.25 -3.62
C HIS A 184 33.38 7.74 -2.17
N GLU A 185 32.70 8.38 -1.22
CA GLU A 185 32.57 7.87 0.15
C GLU A 185 31.77 6.57 0.22
N VAL A 186 30.67 6.45 -0.53
CA VAL A 186 29.89 5.20 -0.63
C VAL A 186 30.74 4.09 -1.24
N GLN A 187 31.50 4.38 -2.31
CA GLN A 187 32.39 3.39 -2.92
C GLN A 187 33.51 2.93 -1.98
N ARG A 188 34.13 3.88 -1.24
CA ARG A 188 35.17 3.57 -0.24
C ARG A 188 34.62 2.73 0.92
N ALA A 189 33.46 3.09 1.45
CA ALA A 189 32.80 2.35 2.53
C ALA A 189 32.41 0.93 2.11
N TYR A 190 31.93 0.76 0.87
CA TYR A 190 31.62 -0.56 0.31
C TYR A 190 32.87 -1.43 0.12
N ALA A 191 33.95 -0.86 -0.42
CA ALA A 191 35.23 -1.56 -0.58
C ALA A 191 35.84 -1.99 0.76
N ALA A 192 35.71 -1.14 1.79
CA ALA A 192 36.14 -1.44 3.16
C ALA A 192 35.21 -2.39 3.92
N ARG A 193 34.08 -2.81 3.33
CA ARG A 193 33.01 -3.60 3.97
C ARG A 193 32.49 -2.97 5.28
N ASP A 194 32.50 -1.65 5.37
CA ASP A 194 32.04 -0.90 6.54
C ASP A 194 30.53 -0.61 6.43
N ALA A 195 29.73 -1.50 7.02
CA ALA A 195 28.28 -1.37 7.05
C ALA A 195 27.82 -0.11 7.82
N GLU A 196 28.51 0.25 8.90
CA GLU A 196 28.16 1.42 9.71
C GLU A 196 28.42 2.73 8.95
N ALA A 197 29.49 2.81 8.16
CA ALA A 197 29.73 3.95 7.28
C ALA A 197 28.65 4.08 6.21
N LEU A 198 28.24 2.99 5.56
CA LEU A 198 27.16 3.01 4.56
C LEU A 198 25.82 3.44 5.18
N GLU A 199 25.50 2.95 6.38
CA GLU A 199 24.30 3.37 7.11
C GLU A 199 24.35 4.84 7.54
N ARG A 200 25.51 5.33 7.99
CA ARG A 200 25.70 6.76 8.30
C ARG A 200 25.48 7.63 7.08
N ILE A 201 26.06 7.26 5.93
CA ILE A 201 25.88 7.99 4.67
C ILE A 201 24.40 7.97 4.24
N ARG A 202 23.75 6.80 4.32
CA ARG A 202 22.31 6.67 4.06
C ARG A 202 21.49 7.54 5.00
N ALA A 203 21.79 7.55 6.28
CA ALA A 203 21.12 8.37 7.28
C ALA A 203 21.31 9.87 7.00
N THR A 204 22.51 10.30 6.58
CA THR A 204 22.81 11.68 6.20
C THR A 204 22.02 12.10 4.97
N ILE A 205 21.94 11.27 3.93
CA ILE A 205 21.15 11.54 2.72
C ILE A 205 19.66 11.60 3.05
N LEU A 206 19.16 10.65 3.86
CA LEU A 206 17.77 10.64 4.30
C LEU A 206 17.44 11.83 5.22
N LYS A 207 18.36 12.27 6.06
CA LYS A 207 18.24 13.48 6.88
C LYS A 207 18.24 14.73 6.01
N ALA A 208 19.14 14.84 5.04
CA ALA A 208 19.16 15.92 4.06
C ALA A 208 17.87 15.95 3.21
N ALA A 209 17.30 14.79 2.88
CA ALA A 209 16.01 14.69 2.20
C ALA A 209 14.80 15.01 3.10
N LYS A 210 14.95 14.92 4.43
CA LYS A 210 13.95 15.34 5.42
C LYS A 210 14.07 16.82 5.78
N HIS A 211 15.26 17.41 5.67
CA HIS A 211 15.44 18.84 5.85
C HIS A 211 14.86 19.62 4.70
N ASP A 212 14.32 20.79 5.04
CA ASP A 212 13.74 21.66 4.05
C ASP A 212 14.84 22.19 3.14
N PRO A 213 14.74 21.97 1.82
CA PRO A 213 15.70 22.54 0.90
C PRO A 213 15.68 24.06 1.09
N ASP A 214 16.86 24.66 1.24
CA ASP A 214 16.98 26.11 1.28
C ASP A 214 16.57 26.67 -0.08
N LEU A 215 15.32 27.15 -0.16
CA LEU A 215 14.73 27.64 -1.39
C LEU A 215 15.47 28.88 -1.92
N THR A 216 16.18 29.62 -1.05
CA THR A 216 16.90 30.84 -1.42
C THR A 216 18.18 30.58 -2.20
N ALA A 217 18.73 29.37 -2.13
CA ALA A 217 19.90 28.95 -2.91
C ALA A 217 19.54 28.22 -4.21
N LEU A 218 18.29 27.75 -4.38
CA LEU A 218 17.90 26.88 -5.49
C LEU A 218 17.42 27.63 -6.75
N PRO A 219 17.79 27.20 -7.97
CA PRO A 219 17.26 27.77 -9.19
C PRO A 219 15.74 27.57 -9.27
N ILE A 220 15.04 28.49 -9.95
CA ILE A 220 13.57 28.47 -10.06
C ILE A 220 13.07 27.15 -10.67
N SER A 221 13.80 26.56 -11.61
CA SER A 221 13.51 25.26 -12.23
C SER A 221 13.40 24.14 -11.18
N GLU A 222 14.29 24.13 -10.19
CA GLU A 222 14.28 23.16 -9.09
C GLU A 222 13.10 23.39 -8.15
N ILE A 223 12.78 24.64 -7.81
CA ILE A 223 11.60 24.97 -7.00
C ILE A 223 10.32 24.48 -7.68
N MET A 224 10.22 24.67 -9.01
CA MET A 224 9.10 24.15 -9.80
C MET A 224 9.05 22.61 -9.81
N SER A 225 10.21 21.94 -9.88
CA SER A 225 10.29 20.48 -9.80
C SER A 225 9.84 19.96 -8.43
N LEU A 226 10.33 20.57 -7.35
CA LEU A 226 9.91 20.29 -5.98
C LEU A 226 8.41 20.48 -5.79
N ARG A 227 7.84 21.58 -6.32
CA ARG A 227 6.40 21.84 -6.32
C ARG A 227 5.62 20.72 -7.01
N ARG A 228 6.02 20.31 -8.22
CA ARG A 228 5.38 19.20 -8.94
C ARG A 228 5.43 17.89 -8.14
N GLY A 229 6.57 17.61 -7.50
CA GLY A 229 6.74 16.45 -6.62
C GLY A 229 5.77 16.47 -5.43
N VAL A 230 5.65 17.62 -4.74
CA VAL A 230 4.69 17.80 -3.64
C VAL A 230 3.25 17.71 -4.13
N GLU A 231 2.93 18.25 -5.30
CA GLU A 231 1.58 18.15 -5.88
C GLU A 231 1.20 16.70 -6.21
N LYS A 232 2.11 15.90 -6.75
CA LYS A 232 1.88 14.46 -6.98
C LYS A 232 1.57 13.75 -5.66
N LYS A 233 2.39 13.97 -4.62
CA LYS A 233 2.16 13.42 -3.27
C LYS A 233 0.84 13.91 -2.68
N LEU A 234 0.49 15.18 -2.87
CA LEU A 234 -0.77 15.75 -2.39
C LEU A 234 -1.98 15.14 -3.08
N ARG A 235 -1.90 14.87 -4.39
CA ARG A 235 -2.97 14.15 -5.11
C ARG A 235 -3.17 12.75 -4.53
N GLN A 236 -2.10 12.00 -4.30
CA GLN A 236 -2.15 10.68 -3.68
C GLN A 236 -2.73 10.73 -2.25
N ALA A 237 -2.27 11.66 -1.41
CA ALA A 237 -2.79 11.84 -0.06
C ALA A 237 -4.28 12.22 -0.07
N ARG A 238 -4.72 13.07 -1.02
CA ARG A 238 -6.13 13.43 -1.17
C ARG A 238 -6.99 12.27 -1.66
N GLN A 239 -6.47 11.41 -2.54
CA GLN A 239 -7.16 10.21 -2.98
C GLN A 239 -7.37 9.25 -1.80
N ARG A 240 -6.32 9.01 -1.00
CA ARG A 240 -6.43 8.24 0.25
C ARG A 240 -7.43 8.87 1.22
N LEU A 241 -7.43 10.19 1.37
CA LEU A 241 -8.41 10.88 2.21
C LEU A 241 -9.85 10.75 1.71
N ARG A 242 -10.08 10.65 0.40
CA ARG A 242 -11.43 10.40 -0.15
C ARG A 242 -11.90 9.01 0.25
N ALA A 243 -11.09 7.98 -0.02
CA ALA A 243 -11.40 6.62 0.40
C ALA A 243 -11.60 6.50 1.93
N ALA A 244 -10.76 7.18 2.72
CA ALA A 244 -10.89 7.19 4.17
C ALA A 244 -12.17 7.88 4.66
N LYS A 245 -12.69 8.89 3.94
CA LYS A 245 -13.94 9.58 4.29
C LYS A 245 -15.18 8.72 4.11
N ASP A 246 -15.14 7.77 3.19
CA ASP A 246 -16.24 6.84 2.94
C ASP A 246 -16.29 5.72 3.99
N HIS A 247 -15.21 5.55 4.76
CA HIS A 247 -15.14 4.55 5.82
C HIS A 247 -16.02 4.95 7.03
N PRO A 248 -16.78 4.03 7.65
CA PRO A 248 -17.65 4.33 8.78
C PRO A 248 -16.91 4.84 10.03
N ALA A 249 -15.63 4.50 10.17
CA ALA A 249 -14.77 5.01 11.24
C ALA A 249 -14.33 6.47 11.03
N TRP A 250 -14.54 7.10 9.88
CA TRP A 250 -14.02 8.44 9.64
C TRP A 250 -14.52 9.44 10.68
N ASN A 251 -13.61 10.18 11.34
CA ASN A 251 -13.94 11.11 12.44
C ASN A 251 -14.74 10.45 13.58
N PHE A 252 -14.63 9.14 13.79
CA PHE A 252 -15.40 8.42 14.81
C PHE A 252 -15.21 9.01 16.21
N ARG A 253 -13.99 9.48 16.54
CA ARG A 253 -13.70 10.17 17.81
C ARG A 253 -14.62 11.37 18.06
N ARG A 254 -15.00 12.09 17.00
CA ARG A 254 -15.95 13.22 17.09
C ARG A 254 -17.40 12.73 17.14
N TYR A 255 -17.75 11.72 16.35
CA TYR A 255 -19.13 11.24 16.23
C TYR A 255 -19.60 10.40 17.41
N LYS A 256 -18.70 9.72 18.13
CA LYS A 256 -19.03 8.97 19.35
C LYS A 256 -19.76 9.81 20.40
N LYS A 257 -19.53 11.14 20.41
CA LYS A 257 -20.19 12.10 21.30
C LYS A 257 -21.63 12.43 20.89
N ASN A 258 -22.03 12.15 19.64
CA ASN A 258 -23.37 12.41 19.15
C ASN A 258 -24.22 11.11 19.22
N PRO A 259 -25.18 11.01 20.17
CA PRO A 259 -25.93 9.77 20.39
C PRO A 259 -26.82 9.38 19.21
N VAL A 260 -27.37 10.34 18.47
CA VAL A 260 -28.26 10.09 17.33
C VAL A 260 -27.51 9.41 16.20
N ARG A 261 -26.34 9.95 15.82
CA ARG A 261 -25.49 9.36 14.78
C ARG A 261 -24.96 7.99 15.18
N ARG A 262 -24.55 7.83 16.43
CA ARG A 262 -24.08 6.54 16.96
C ARG A 262 -25.17 5.47 16.88
N ARG A 263 -26.41 5.81 17.26
CA ARG A 263 -27.55 4.90 17.15
C ARG A 263 -27.85 4.54 15.69
N ALA A 264 -27.88 5.53 14.80
CA ALA A 264 -28.12 5.29 13.37
C ALA A 264 -27.06 4.37 12.76
N LEU A 265 -25.78 4.61 13.06
CA LEU A 265 -24.67 3.77 12.62
C LEU A 265 -24.79 2.35 13.16
N ARG A 266 -25.10 2.19 14.46
CA ARG A 266 -25.31 0.88 15.08
C ARG A 266 -26.47 0.14 14.43
N CYS A 267 -27.60 0.80 14.18
CA CYS A 267 -28.75 0.19 13.51
C CYS A 267 -28.41 -0.25 12.09
N SER A 268 -27.70 0.58 11.32
CA SER A 268 -27.30 0.24 9.96
C SER A 268 -26.32 -0.94 9.92
N LEU A 269 -25.29 -0.93 10.77
CA LEU A 269 -24.32 -2.03 10.85
C LEU A 269 -24.94 -3.32 11.38
N SER A 270 -25.79 -3.22 12.40
CA SER A 270 -26.52 -4.38 12.92
C SER A 270 -27.42 -4.99 11.86
N ALA A 271 -28.12 -4.18 11.07
CA ALA A 271 -28.96 -4.69 9.99
C ALA A 271 -28.14 -5.41 8.92
N ALA A 272 -26.99 -4.86 8.52
CA ALA A 272 -26.08 -5.50 7.57
C ALA A 272 -25.58 -6.86 8.09
N ILE A 273 -25.09 -6.91 9.34
CA ILE A 273 -24.61 -8.16 9.95
C ILE A 273 -25.75 -9.18 10.08
N SER A 274 -26.96 -8.75 10.45
CA SER A 274 -28.11 -9.65 10.52
C SER A 274 -28.43 -10.27 9.16
N MET A 275 -28.40 -9.50 8.07
CA MET A 275 -28.57 -10.03 6.72
C MET A 275 -27.48 -11.06 6.36
N ASP A 276 -26.22 -10.78 6.72
CA ASP A 276 -25.12 -11.72 6.48
C ASP A 276 -25.28 -13.01 7.28
N VAL A 277 -25.69 -12.91 8.55
CA VAL A 277 -25.99 -14.06 9.41
C VAL A 277 -27.12 -14.91 8.82
N GLU A 278 -28.21 -14.29 8.36
CA GLU A 278 -29.32 -15.01 7.73
C GLU A 278 -28.89 -15.72 6.43
N SER A 279 -28.07 -15.06 5.61
CA SER A 279 -27.50 -15.63 4.40
C SER A 279 -26.58 -16.83 4.71
N MET A 280 -25.71 -16.71 5.71
CA MET A 280 -24.84 -17.80 6.16
C MET A 280 -25.66 -18.97 6.72
N GLN A 281 -26.70 -18.71 7.52
CA GLN A 281 -27.61 -19.74 8.02
C GLN A 281 -28.34 -20.48 6.89
N ALA A 282 -28.74 -19.77 5.83
CA ALA A 282 -29.33 -20.41 4.65
C ALA A 282 -28.33 -21.35 3.96
N ARG A 283 -27.06 -20.91 3.79
CA ARG A 283 -26.00 -21.73 3.20
C ARG A 283 -25.67 -22.96 4.06
N VAL A 284 -25.52 -22.80 5.38
CA VAL A 284 -25.32 -23.93 6.32
C VAL A 284 -26.45 -24.95 6.18
N ARG A 285 -27.71 -24.49 6.17
CA ARG A 285 -28.89 -25.37 5.99
C ARG A 285 -28.84 -26.11 4.66
N ALA A 286 -28.47 -25.43 3.57
CA ALA A 286 -28.34 -26.05 2.26
C ALA A 286 -27.27 -27.15 2.25
N LEU A 287 -26.07 -26.87 2.77
CA LEU A 287 -24.97 -27.85 2.83
C LEU A 287 -25.33 -29.05 3.71
N LYS A 288 -25.92 -28.83 4.89
CA LYS A 288 -26.42 -29.92 5.75
C LYS A 288 -27.45 -30.80 5.04
N LEU A 289 -28.36 -30.21 4.26
CA LEU A 289 -29.32 -30.98 3.47
C LEU A 289 -28.64 -31.78 2.35
N THR A 290 -27.59 -31.26 1.73
CA THR A 290 -26.82 -32.02 0.73
C THR A 290 -26.14 -33.23 1.36
N LEU A 291 -25.45 -33.07 2.50
CA LEU A 291 -24.85 -34.18 3.23
C LEU A 291 -25.90 -35.22 3.64
N LYS A 292 -27.02 -34.80 4.22
CA LYS A 292 -28.12 -35.70 4.60
C LYS A 292 -28.73 -36.47 3.42
N ARG A 293 -28.70 -35.91 2.20
CA ARG A 293 -29.13 -36.61 0.98
C ARG A 293 -28.11 -37.62 0.47
N LEU A 294 -26.83 -37.44 0.82
CA LEU A 294 -25.76 -38.38 0.50
C LEU A 294 -25.75 -39.56 1.50
N GLU A 295 -26.17 -39.34 2.75
CA GLU A 295 -26.28 -40.37 3.78
C GLU A 295 -27.42 -41.37 3.54
N ARG A 296 -28.55 -40.89 2.99
CA ARG A 296 -29.72 -41.72 2.63
C ARG A 296 -29.45 -42.56 1.38
#